data_AF-A0A2W0BG32-F1
#
_entry.id   AF-A0A2W0BG32-F1
#
_cell.length_a   1.000
_cell.length_b   1.000
_cell.length_c   1.000
_cell.angle_alpha   90.00
_cell.angle_beta   90.00
_cell.angle_gamma   90.00
#
_symmetry.space_group_name_H-M   'P 1'
#
loop_
_entity.id
_entity.type
_entity.pdbx_description
1 polymer ?
#
loop_
_entity_poly.entity_id
_entity_poly.type
_entity_poly.pdbx_seq_one_letter_code
_entity_poly.pdbx_strand_id
1 'polypeptide(L)'
;MTTMVEKKFAVEITYNGVTKPFQVESEEQVTALLRKAIETFHVTQNPHLLSLYRQDGTLVPENESIERAGLKPNELLLLRPNSVKGGAGLLRLAKDLLRTTFLTLRECGRGECECAVYWTGPSAEDLIDACEHPAHVRSAYGYEVDDHWLTEFWKRLASAKRSVKVQVHTHPGEAFHSTSDDRWPIVSQAGFLSIVIPDFAEGEPSFDRAWVGRLRADGKWQQLASATEAVVFA
;
A
#
# COMPACT_ATOMS: atom_id res chain seq x y z
N MET A 1 35.47 -8.48 -29.65
CA MET A 1 35.81 -7.40 -28.70
C MET A 1 35.23 -7.79 -27.36
N THR A 2 36.07 -8.21 -26.42
CA THR A 2 35.67 -8.62 -25.07
C THR A 2 35.56 -7.34 -24.25
N THR A 3 34.34 -6.87 -24.01
CA THR A 3 34.09 -5.71 -23.14
C THR A 3 34.55 -6.10 -21.74
N MET A 4 35.62 -5.48 -21.25
CA MET A 4 36.02 -5.63 -19.86
C MET A 4 34.95 -4.96 -19.00
N VAL A 5 34.09 -5.77 -18.37
CA VAL A 5 33.17 -5.28 -17.35
C VAL A 5 34.04 -4.80 -16.19
N GLU A 6 34.00 -3.50 -15.89
CA GLU A 6 34.68 -2.95 -14.71
C GLU A 6 34.21 -3.72 -13.48
N LYS A 7 35.16 -4.25 -12.69
CA LYS A 7 34.83 -5.09 -11.53
C LYS A 7 34.05 -4.35 -10.46
N LYS A 8 34.25 -3.03 -10.35
CA LYS A 8 33.57 -2.15 -9.39
C LYS A 8 33.18 -0.85 -10.06
N PHE A 9 31.97 -0.39 -9.80
CA PHE A 9 31.48 0.89 -10.31
C PHE A 9 30.40 1.47 -9.39
N ALA A 10 30.00 2.71 -9.64
CA ALA A 10 28.94 3.37 -8.90
C ALA A 10 27.60 3.28 -9.67
N VAL A 11 26.51 3.10 -8.93
CA VAL A 11 25.14 3.39 -9.39
C VAL A 11 24.53 4.46 -8.51
N GLU A 12 23.51 5.14 -9.00
CA GLU A 12 22.74 6.10 -8.22
C GLU A 12 21.38 5.49 -7.88
N ILE A 13 20.92 5.66 -6.63
CA ILE A 13 19.59 5.20 -6.22
C ILE A 13 18.83 6.40 -5.67
N THR A 14 17.61 6.62 -6.15
CA THR A 14 16.68 7.63 -5.64
C THR A 14 15.60 6.98 -4.80
N TYR A 15 15.35 7.55 -3.62
CA TYR A 15 14.21 7.23 -2.76
C TYR A 15 13.60 8.53 -2.23
N ASN A 16 12.28 8.71 -2.38
CA ASN A 16 11.56 9.91 -1.95
C ASN A 16 12.21 11.24 -2.39
N GLY A 17 12.70 11.29 -3.62
CA GLY A 17 13.35 12.48 -4.19
C GLY A 17 14.80 12.71 -3.75
N VAL A 18 15.35 11.88 -2.85
CA VAL A 18 16.75 11.94 -2.43
C VAL A 18 17.55 10.89 -3.19
N THR A 19 18.61 11.33 -3.89
CA THR A 19 19.53 10.45 -4.63
C THR A 19 20.82 10.26 -3.84
N LYS A 20 21.30 9.02 -3.75
CA LYS A 20 22.59 8.69 -3.13
C LYS A 20 23.38 7.73 -4.04
N PRO A 21 24.72 7.86 -4.09
CA PRO A 21 25.58 6.94 -4.83
C PRO A 21 25.85 5.66 -4.03
N PHE A 22 25.93 4.53 -4.73
CA PHE A 22 26.24 3.20 -4.18
C PHE A 22 27.35 2.54 -4.99
N GLN A 23 28.40 2.10 -4.30
CA GLN A 23 29.46 1.29 -4.91
C GLN A 23 29.00 -0.16 -4.99
N VAL A 24 29.10 -0.74 -6.18
CA VAL A 24 28.71 -2.12 -6.49
C VAL A 24 29.86 -2.88 -7.12
N GLU A 25 29.84 -4.20 -6.94
CA GLU A 25 30.74 -5.12 -7.65
C GLU A 25 29.93 -5.93 -8.66
N SER A 26 30.50 -6.22 -9.82
CA SER A 26 29.78 -6.88 -10.93
C SER A 26 29.24 -8.27 -10.56
N GLU A 27 29.91 -8.95 -9.64
CA GLU A 27 29.53 -10.25 -9.09
C GLU A 27 28.63 -10.18 -7.84
N GLU A 28 28.42 -8.97 -7.29
CA GLU A 28 27.49 -8.76 -6.18
C GLU A 28 26.06 -9.10 -6.60
N GLN A 29 25.26 -9.65 -5.68
CA GLN A 29 23.85 -9.91 -5.92
C GLN A 29 23.04 -8.61 -5.84
N VAL A 30 22.04 -8.43 -6.72
CA VAL A 30 21.13 -7.27 -6.67
C VAL A 30 20.42 -7.16 -5.32
N THR A 31 20.11 -8.27 -4.65
CA THR A 31 19.56 -8.28 -3.28
C THR A 31 20.49 -7.65 -2.23
N ALA A 32 21.81 -7.73 -2.40
CA ALA A 32 22.77 -7.09 -1.50
C ALA A 32 22.78 -5.58 -1.70
N LEU A 33 22.74 -5.10 -2.95
CA LEU A 33 22.56 -3.69 -3.27
C LEU A 33 21.24 -3.12 -2.73
N LEU A 34 20.13 -3.85 -2.91
CA LEU A 34 18.83 -3.46 -2.37
C LEU A 34 18.88 -3.29 -0.84
N ARG A 35 19.51 -4.23 -0.13
CA ARG A 35 19.67 -4.16 1.33
C ARG A 35 20.50 -2.95 1.76
N LYS A 36 21.64 -2.73 1.10
CA LYS A 36 22.48 -1.53 1.33
C LYS A 36 21.67 -0.26 1.12
N ALA A 37 20.84 -0.20 0.08
CA ALA A 37 20.00 0.96 -0.21
C ALA A 37 18.98 1.20 0.91
N ILE A 38 18.23 0.16 1.31
CA ILE A 38 17.25 0.23 2.40
C ILE A 38 17.91 0.75 3.69
N GLU A 39 19.07 0.21 4.06
CA GLU A 39 19.83 0.62 5.24
C GLU A 39 20.31 2.08 5.13
N THR A 40 20.84 2.47 3.98
CA THR A 40 21.39 3.81 3.72
C THR A 40 20.33 4.91 3.64
N PHE A 41 19.12 4.57 3.22
CA PHE A 41 17.97 5.47 3.25
C PHE A 41 17.21 5.42 4.58
N HIS A 42 17.65 4.60 5.54
CA HIS A 42 17.01 4.40 6.83
C HIS A 42 15.52 4.04 6.71
N VAL A 43 15.18 3.20 5.73
CA VAL A 43 13.79 2.77 5.52
C VAL A 43 13.42 1.78 6.61
N THR A 44 12.59 2.22 7.55
CA THR A 44 12.12 1.40 8.68
C THR A 44 10.78 0.73 8.41
N GLN A 45 9.99 1.28 7.49
CA GLN A 45 8.65 0.79 7.16
C GLN A 45 8.67 -0.10 5.91
N ASN A 46 8.13 -1.31 6.05
CA ASN A 46 7.93 -2.26 4.94
C ASN A 46 9.14 -2.46 4.00
N PRO A 47 10.38 -2.60 4.51
CA PRO A 47 11.58 -2.68 3.65
C PRO A 47 11.53 -3.88 2.69
N HIS A 48 10.84 -4.95 3.07
CA HIS A 48 10.66 -6.16 2.26
C HIS A 48 9.78 -5.95 1.01
N LEU A 49 9.00 -4.86 0.94
CA LEU A 49 8.15 -4.53 -0.20
C LEU A 49 8.88 -3.71 -1.27
N LEU A 50 10.09 -3.23 -0.96
CA LEU A 50 10.87 -2.42 -1.88
C LEU A 50 11.61 -3.30 -2.89
N SER A 51 11.73 -2.77 -4.11
CA SER A 51 12.64 -3.27 -5.13
C SER A 51 13.32 -2.11 -5.85
N LEU A 52 14.38 -2.44 -6.57
CA LEU A 52 15.06 -1.51 -7.47
C LEU A 52 14.39 -1.54 -8.84
N TYR A 53 14.12 -0.36 -9.38
CA TYR A 53 13.56 -0.15 -10.69
C TYR A 53 14.48 0.73 -11.52
N ARG A 54 14.46 0.57 -12.84
CA ARG A 54 15.06 1.54 -13.75
C ARG A 54 14.13 2.75 -13.93
N GLN A 55 14.66 3.81 -14.53
CA GLN A 55 13.89 5.04 -14.82
C GLN A 55 12.69 4.79 -15.74
N ASP A 56 12.76 3.79 -16.63
CA ASP A 56 11.65 3.37 -17.50
C ASP A 56 10.58 2.55 -16.76
N GLY A 57 10.79 2.28 -15.47
CA GLY A 57 9.88 1.52 -14.62
C GLY A 57 10.06 0.00 -14.69
N THR A 58 11.05 -0.51 -15.41
CA THR A 58 11.39 -1.94 -15.42
C THR A 58 12.01 -2.38 -14.10
N LEU A 59 11.61 -3.57 -13.62
CA LEU A 59 12.16 -4.16 -12.40
C LEU A 59 13.60 -4.65 -12.66
N VAL A 60 14.51 -4.37 -11.73
CA VAL A 60 15.85 -4.98 -11.75
C VAL A 60 15.74 -6.40 -11.18
N PRO A 61 16.15 -7.46 -11.92
CA PRO A 61 16.06 -8.84 -11.45
C PRO A 61 16.87 -9.06 -10.17
N GLU A 62 16.21 -9.42 -9.08
CA GLU A 62 16.86 -9.50 -7.77
C GLU A 62 17.67 -10.77 -7.53
N ASN A 63 17.33 -11.84 -8.25
CA ASN A 63 17.97 -13.15 -8.19
C ASN A 63 19.23 -13.27 -9.07
N GLU A 64 19.68 -12.15 -9.64
CA GLU A 64 20.84 -12.07 -10.54
C GLU A 64 21.94 -11.21 -9.91
N SER A 65 23.17 -11.41 -10.41
CA SER A 65 24.28 -10.51 -10.12
C SER A 65 24.08 -9.15 -10.81
N ILE A 66 24.77 -8.11 -10.33
CA ILE A 66 24.77 -6.76 -10.92
C ILE A 66 25.04 -6.83 -12.44
N GLU A 67 26.02 -7.62 -12.88
CA GLU A 67 26.36 -7.80 -14.29
C GLU A 67 25.23 -8.46 -15.09
N ARG A 68 24.67 -9.57 -14.59
CA ARG A 68 23.60 -10.32 -15.29
C ARG A 68 22.28 -9.56 -15.31
N ALA A 69 22.02 -8.77 -14.27
CA ALA A 69 20.93 -7.83 -14.24
C ALA A 69 21.13 -6.67 -15.24
N GLY A 70 22.32 -6.50 -15.80
CA GLY A 70 22.63 -5.53 -16.84
C GLY A 70 22.77 -4.09 -16.34
N LEU A 71 23.11 -3.90 -15.06
CA LEU A 71 23.33 -2.57 -14.49
C LEU A 71 24.62 -1.95 -15.03
N LYS A 72 24.59 -0.64 -15.30
CA LYS A 72 25.71 0.11 -15.87
C LYS A 72 26.28 1.15 -14.89
N PRO A 73 27.54 1.57 -15.09
CA PRO A 73 28.11 2.70 -14.36
C PRO A 73 27.24 3.95 -14.47
N ASN A 74 27.00 4.60 -13.33
CA ASN A 74 26.19 5.80 -13.14
C ASN A 74 24.72 5.64 -13.57
N GLU A 75 24.20 4.42 -13.68
CA GLU A 75 22.79 4.19 -13.93
C GLU A 75 21.96 4.65 -12.73
N LEU A 76 20.89 5.40 -12.99
CA LEU A 76 19.94 5.84 -11.97
C LEU A 76 18.84 4.80 -11.77
N LEU A 77 18.73 4.31 -10.54
CA LEU A 77 17.70 3.39 -10.09
C LEU A 77 16.73 4.09 -9.14
N LEU A 78 15.50 3.61 -9.15
CA LEU A 78 14.45 4.04 -8.24
C LEU A 78 14.25 2.94 -7.20
N LEU A 79 14.46 3.26 -5.93
CA LEU A 79 13.99 2.42 -4.83
C LEU A 79 12.53 2.76 -4.60
N ARG A 80 11.64 1.80 -4.85
CA ARG A 80 10.20 2.01 -4.63
C ARG A 80 9.50 0.71 -4.30
N PRO A 81 8.30 0.77 -3.72
CA PRO A 81 7.48 -0.43 -3.52
C PRO A 81 7.27 -1.16 -4.85
N ASN A 82 7.49 -2.46 -4.83
CA ASN A 82 7.19 -3.31 -5.96
C ASN A 82 5.76 -3.81 -5.85
N SER A 83 4.89 -3.49 -6.80
CA SER A 83 3.49 -3.92 -6.80
C SER A 83 3.30 -5.45 -6.69
N VAL A 84 4.32 -6.23 -7.08
CA VAL A 84 4.34 -7.70 -7.00
C VAL A 84 4.78 -8.18 -5.61
N LYS A 85 5.53 -7.38 -4.85
CA LYS A 85 5.92 -7.67 -3.46
C LYS A 85 5.02 -6.99 -2.42
N GLY A 86 4.55 -5.78 -2.73
CA GLY A 86 3.54 -4.97 -2.04
C GLY A 86 2.11 -5.44 -2.23
N GLY A 87 1.93 -6.72 -2.55
CA GLY A 87 0.63 -7.34 -2.67
C GLY A 87 -0.10 -7.02 -3.97
N ALA A 88 0.15 -7.82 -5.01
CA ALA A 88 -0.96 -8.45 -5.74
C ALA A 88 -1.57 -9.62 -4.91
N GLY A 89 -1.04 -9.82 -3.69
CA GLY A 89 -1.48 -10.80 -2.72
C GLY A 89 -2.86 -10.48 -2.18
N LEU A 90 -3.57 -11.57 -1.94
CA LEU A 90 -4.90 -11.62 -1.38
C LEU A 90 -4.79 -11.44 0.14
N LEU A 91 -5.41 -10.41 0.69
CA LEU A 91 -5.41 -10.18 2.13
C LEU A 91 -6.38 -11.15 2.80
N ARG A 92 -5.95 -11.78 3.89
CA ARG A 92 -6.81 -12.64 4.69
C ARG A 92 -7.54 -11.84 5.74
N LEU A 93 -8.86 -11.92 5.76
CA LEU A 93 -9.75 -11.23 6.67
C LEU A 93 -10.10 -12.14 7.84
N ALA A 94 -9.79 -11.71 9.06
CA ALA A 94 -10.17 -12.44 10.26
C ALA A 94 -11.68 -12.71 10.31
N LYS A 95 -12.04 -13.85 10.91
CA LYS A 95 -13.44 -14.21 11.14
C LYS A 95 -14.15 -13.08 11.89
N ASP A 96 -15.38 -12.82 11.49
CA ASP A 96 -16.25 -11.76 12.00
C ASP A 96 -15.84 -10.31 11.72
N LEU A 97 -14.65 -10.04 11.13
CA LEU A 97 -14.23 -8.64 10.92
C LEU A 97 -15.20 -7.87 10.03
N LEU A 98 -15.73 -8.51 8.98
CA LEU A 98 -16.74 -7.89 8.12
C LEU A 98 -18.01 -7.51 8.89
N ARG A 99 -18.47 -8.38 9.79
CA ARG A 99 -19.64 -8.11 10.65
C ARG A 99 -19.35 -6.93 11.58
N THR A 100 -18.20 -6.93 12.24
CA THR A 100 -17.77 -5.83 13.12
C THR A 100 -17.69 -4.51 12.36
N THR A 101 -17.13 -4.52 11.14
CA THR A 101 -17.06 -3.33 10.28
C THR A 101 -18.45 -2.78 9.96
N PHE A 102 -19.40 -3.63 9.55
CA PHE A 102 -20.76 -3.17 9.27
C PHE A 102 -21.45 -2.62 10.53
N LEU A 103 -21.27 -3.24 11.69
CA LEU A 103 -21.79 -2.71 12.96
C LEU A 103 -21.25 -1.31 13.26
N THR A 104 -19.93 -1.14 13.18
CA THR A 104 -19.28 0.17 13.41
C THR A 104 -19.75 1.23 12.41
N LEU A 105 -19.83 0.88 11.13
CA LEU A 105 -20.27 1.82 10.09
C LEU A 105 -21.73 2.25 10.30
N ARG A 106 -22.62 1.34 10.69
CA ARG A 106 -24.03 1.66 10.98
C ARG A 106 -24.18 2.52 12.24
N GLU A 107 -23.48 2.17 13.32
CA GLU A 107 -23.51 2.96 14.57
C GLU A 107 -23.02 4.40 14.34
N CYS A 108 -22.01 4.54 13.50
CA CYS A 108 -21.47 5.81 13.10
C CYS A 108 -22.38 6.56 12.12
N GLY A 109 -22.68 5.98 10.96
CA GLY A 109 -23.42 6.64 9.87
C GLY A 109 -24.91 6.83 10.17
N ARG A 110 -25.51 5.96 10.99
CA ARG A 110 -26.94 5.97 11.39
C ARG A 110 -27.91 6.03 10.20
N GLY A 111 -27.52 5.49 9.06
CA GLY A 111 -28.30 5.55 7.82
C GLY A 111 -28.46 6.94 7.19
N GLU A 112 -27.72 7.95 7.66
CA GLU A 112 -27.86 9.35 7.23
C GLU A 112 -26.55 10.01 6.77
N CYS A 113 -25.41 9.52 7.27
CA CYS A 113 -24.09 10.08 7.00
C CYS A 113 -23.10 9.02 6.56
N GLU A 114 -22.12 9.44 5.75
CA GLU A 114 -20.96 8.64 5.46
C GLU A 114 -20.14 8.39 6.74
N CYS A 115 -19.53 7.21 6.82
CA CYS A 115 -18.58 6.85 7.85
C CYS A 115 -17.39 6.13 7.23
N ALA A 116 -16.28 6.09 7.95
CA ALA A 116 -15.08 5.39 7.56
C ALA A 116 -14.53 4.53 8.69
N VAL A 117 -13.82 3.47 8.31
CA VAL A 117 -12.97 2.66 9.19
C VAL A 117 -11.68 2.29 8.45
N TYR A 118 -10.66 1.96 9.24
CA TYR A 118 -9.38 1.48 8.73
C TYR A 118 -9.15 0.04 9.17
N TRP A 119 -8.95 -0.82 8.19
CA TRP A 119 -8.56 -2.20 8.43
C TRP A 119 -7.06 -2.29 8.65
N THR A 120 -6.66 -2.90 9.75
CA THR A 120 -5.25 -3.03 10.14
C THR A 120 -4.88 -4.47 10.44
N GLY A 121 -3.57 -4.72 10.40
CA GLY A 121 -3.00 -6.02 10.73
C GLY A 121 -1.49 -5.93 10.95
N PRO A 122 -0.82 -7.05 11.28
CA PRO A 122 0.63 -7.09 11.38
C PRO A 122 1.30 -6.59 10.09
N SER A 123 2.31 -5.72 10.21
CA SER A 123 2.95 -5.11 9.02
C SER A 123 3.58 -6.15 8.11
N ALA A 124 4.11 -7.24 8.68
CA ALA A 124 4.84 -8.29 7.95
C ALA A 124 3.93 -9.43 7.43
N GLU A 125 2.61 -9.33 7.60
CA GLU A 125 1.66 -10.39 7.21
C GLU A 125 0.54 -9.85 6.32
N ASP A 126 0.01 -10.72 5.47
CA ASP A 126 -1.20 -10.49 4.68
C ASP A 126 -2.45 -10.89 5.48
N LEU A 127 -2.53 -10.42 6.72
CA LEU A 127 -3.65 -10.63 7.63
C LEU A 127 -4.27 -9.28 7.99
N ILE A 128 -5.59 -9.23 8.02
CA ILE A 128 -6.40 -8.15 8.55
C ILE A 128 -7.16 -8.72 9.75
N ASP A 129 -6.86 -8.21 10.93
CA ASP A 129 -7.41 -8.72 12.20
C ASP A 129 -8.05 -7.63 13.07
N ALA A 130 -8.00 -6.36 12.65
CA ALA A 130 -8.63 -5.26 13.39
C ALA A 130 -9.30 -4.22 12.49
N CYS A 131 -10.35 -3.60 13.04
CA CYS A 131 -11.14 -2.55 12.43
C CYS A 131 -11.07 -1.32 13.35
N GLU A 132 -10.47 -0.24 12.85
CA GLU A 132 -10.18 0.97 13.61
C GLU A 132 -11.10 2.09 13.15
N HIS A 133 -11.89 2.65 14.06
CA HIS A 133 -12.82 3.73 13.76
C HIS A 133 -12.17 5.09 14.08
N PRO A 134 -11.94 5.97 13.09
CA PRO A 134 -11.40 7.30 13.32
C PRO A 134 -12.36 8.20 14.08
N ALA A 135 -11.82 9.11 14.88
CA ALA A 135 -12.55 10.33 15.20
C ALA A 135 -12.63 11.19 13.93
N HIS A 136 -13.82 11.61 13.55
CA HIS A 136 -14.04 12.36 12.31
C HIS A 136 -15.34 13.16 12.38
N VAL A 137 -15.43 14.20 11.55
CA VAL A 137 -16.70 14.85 11.23
C VAL A 137 -17.31 14.16 10.01
N ARG A 138 -18.63 14.05 9.96
CA ARG A 138 -19.37 13.33 8.92
C ARG A 138 -20.56 14.10 8.42
N SER A 139 -20.92 13.83 7.17
CA SER A 139 -22.09 14.36 6.47
C SER A 139 -22.65 13.29 5.54
N ALA A 140 -23.78 13.56 4.90
CA ALA A 140 -24.36 12.68 3.89
C ALA A 140 -23.49 12.48 2.63
N TYR A 141 -22.45 13.31 2.43
CA TYR A 141 -21.66 13.36 1.19
C TYR A 141 -20.15 13.30 1.41
N GLY A 142 -19.72 12.93 2.62
CA GLY A 142 -18.31 12.90 2.96
C GLY A 142 -18.04 12.91 4.45
N TYR A 143 -16.80 12.63 4.78
CA TYR A 143 -16.23 12.70 6.12
C TYR A 143 -14.84 13.34 6.09
N GLU A 144 -14.41 13.90 7.21
CA GLU A 144 -13.06 14.44 7.40
C GLU A 144 -12.52 13.95 8.73
N VAL A 145 -11.39 13.24 8.67
CA VAL A 145 -10.77 12.61 9.83
C VAL A 145 -9.98 13.62 10.65
N ASP A 146 -10.08 13.51 11.97
CA ASP A 146 -9.34 14.36 12.90
C ASP A 146 -7.81 14.12 12.81
N ASP A 147 -7.06 15.19 12.57
CA ASP A 147 -5.60 15.15 12.39
C ASP A 147 -4.85 14.66 13.64
N HIS A 148 -5.35 14.99 14.83
CA HIS A 148 -4.76 14.54 16.08
C HIS A 148 -4.96 13.03 16.25
N TRP A 149 -6.16 12.52 15.91
CA TRP A 149 -6.44 11.10 15.87
C TRP A 149 -5.52 10.38 14.88
N LEU A 150 -5.33 10.91 13.66
CA LEU A 150 -4.41 10.32 12.68
C LEU A 150 -2.98 10.26 13.21
N THR A 151 -2.50 11.34 13.80
CA THR A 151 -1.15 11.42 14.38
C THR A 151 -0.95 10.34 15.44
N GLU A 152 -1.88 10.20 16.38
CA GLU A 152 -1.79 9.18 17.42
C GLU A 152 -2.00 7.76 16.89
N PHE A 153 -2.86 7.61 15.88
CA PHE A 153 -3.09 6.34 15.20
C PHE A 153 -1.81 5.81 14.54
N TRP A 154 -1.11 6.64 13.77
CA TRP A 154 0.16 6.25 13.14
C TRP A 154 1.24 5.88 14.16
N LYS A 155 1.34 6.62 15.28
CA LYS A 155 2.26 6.28 16.38
C LYS A 155 1.94 4.91 16.97
N ARG A 156 0.66 4.62 17.25
CA ARG A 156 0.22 3.31 17.78
C ARG A 156 0.51 2.17 16.80
N LEU A 157 0.26 2.37 15.51
CA LEU A 157 0.58 1.36 14.49
C LEU A 157 2.07 1.07 14.43
N ALA A 158 2.91 2.12 14.41
CA ALA A 158 4.36 1.96 14.38
C ALA A 158 4.90 1.23 15.62
N SER A 159 4.43 1.58 16.82
CA SER A 159 4.87 0.91 18.06
C SER A 159 4.41 -0.55 18.14
N ALA A 160 3.22 -0.85 17.61
CA ALA A 160 2.67 -2.20 17.57
C ALA A 160 3.15 -3.05 16.38
N LYS A 161 3.99 -2.50 15.48
CA LYS A 161 4.41 -3.15 14.22
C LYS A 161 3.20 -3.59 13.35
N ARG A 162 2.23 -2.69 13.26
CA ARG A 162 1.01 -2.85 12.48
C ARG A 162 0.96 -1.83 11.35
N SER A 163 0.14 -2.10 10.34
CA SER A 163 -0.09 -1.17 9.24
C SER A 163 -1.57 -1.12 8.87
N VAL A 164 -1.99 0.00 8.29
CA VAL A 164 -3.26 0.07 7.56
C VAL A 164 -3.12 -0.76 6.29
N LYS A 165 -4.12 -1.60 6.03
CA LYS A 165 -4.16 -2.50 4.86
C LYS A 165 -5.23 -2.07 3.86
N VAL A 166 -6.37 -1.58 4.37
CA VAL A 166 -7.52 -1.15 3.57
C VAL A 166 -8.19 0.05 4.24
N GLN A 167 -8.63 1.01 3.43
CA GLN A 167 -9.61 2.02 3.84
C GLN A 167 -11.00 1.55 3.44
N VAL A 168 -11.95 1.60 4.37
CA VAL A 168 -13.35 1.24 4.10
C VAL A 168 -14.22 2.43 4.47
N HIS A 169 -15.06 2.90 3.56
CA HIS A 169 -16.03 3.93 3.87
C HIS A 169 -17.37 3.68 3.19
N THR A 170 -18.38 4.44 3.56
CA THR A 170 -19.74 4.28 3.02
C THR A 170 -20.16 5.48 2.19
N HIS A 171 -20.95 5.26 1.15
CA HIS A 171 -21.64 6.32 0.40
C HIS A 171 -23.17 6.25 0.58
N PRO A 172 -23.88 7.35 0.28
CA PRO A 172 -25.32 7.28 0.02
C PRO A 172 -25.58 6.50 -1.29
N GLY A 173 -26.48 5.52 -1.25
CA GLY A 173 -26.91 4.83 -2.46
C GLY A 173 -25.80 3.94 -3.06
N GLU A 174 -25.38 4.24 -4.28
CA GLU A 174 -24.42 3.43 -5.05
C GLU A 174 -22.97 3.56 -4.56
N ALA A 175 -22.22 2.45 -4.58
CA ALA A 175 -20.80 2.46 -4.27
C ALA A 175 -19.96 2.79 -5.51
N PHE A 176 -19.14 3.83 -5.39
CA PHE A 176 -18.15 4.25 -6.38
C PHE A 176 -17.05 5.03 -5.69
N HIS A 177 -15.91 5.21 -6.35
CA HIS A 177 -14.85 6.09 -5.85
C HIS A 177 -15.06 7.51 -6.40
N SER A 178 -15.27 8.47 -5.49
CA SER A 178 -15.42 9.88 -5.85
C SER A 178 -14.07 10.52 -6.18
N THR A 179 -14.10 11.72 -6.77
CA THR A 179 -12.88 12.51 -7.00
C THR A 179 -12.18 12.91 -5.69
N SER A 180 -12.90 12.96 -4.57
CA SER A 180 -12.28 13.22 -3.26
C SER A 180 -11.53 11.99 -2.77
N ASP A 181 -12.13 10.81 -2.91
CA ASP A 181 -11.50 9.53 -2.55
C ASP A 181 -10.23 9.29 -3.37
N ASP A 182 -10.25 9.62 -4.67
CA ASP A 182 -9.10 9.51 -5.56
C ASP A 182 -7.91 10.35 -5.09
N ARG A 183 -8.19 11.56 -4.60
CA ARG A 183 -7.18 12.57 -4.27
C ARG A 183 -6.58 12.42 -2.88
N TRP A 184 -7.36 11.91 -1.93
CA TRP A 184 -6.99 11.93 -0.52
C TRP A 184 -7.05 10.55 0.15
N PRO A 185 -6.36 9.52 -0.39
CA PRO A 185 -6.30 8.25 0.31
C PRO A 185 -5.44 8.36 1.56
N ILE A 186 -5.83 7.64 2.62
CA ILE A 186 -5.04 7.60 3.86
C ILE A 186 -3.63 7.03 3.63
N VAL A 187 -3.46 6.18 2.61
CA VAL A 187 -2.18 5.62 2.19
C VAL A 187 -2.04 5.80 0.67
N SER A 188 -1.00 6.52 0.24
CA SER A 188 -0.73 6.78 -1.19
C SER A 188 0.22 5.74 -1.82
N GLN A 189 0.41 4.58 -1.18
CA GLN A 189 1.30 3.54 -1.65
C GLN A 189 0.61 2.64 -2.68
N ALA A 190 1.29 2.34 -3.79
CA ALA A 190 0.82 1.38 -4.77
C ALA A 190 0.52 0.02 -4.13
N GLY A 191 -0.61 -0.58 -4.53
CA GLY A 191 -1.15 -1.80 -3.94
C GLY A 191 -2.21 -1.55 -2.85
N PHE A 192 -2.31 -0.32 -2.32
CA PHE A 192 -3.30 0.02 -1.30
C PHE A 192 -4.73 -0.16 -1.80
N LEU A 193 -5.61 -0.60 -0.89
CA LEU A 193 -7.00 -0.93 -1.21
C LEU A 193 -7.95 0.08 -0.59
N SER A 194 -8.99 0.41 -1.35
CA SER A 194 -10.13 1.22 -0.92
C SER A 194 -11.41 0.44 -1.20
N ILE A 195 -12.29 0.34 -0.21
CA ILE A 195 -13.60 -0.33 -0.33
C ILE A 195 -14.68 0.68 0.00
N VAL A 196 -15.61 0.89 -0.92
CA VAL A 196 -16.80 1.72 -0.71
C VAL A 196 -18.00 0.80 -0.53
N ILE A 197 -18.69 0.91 0.60
CA ILE A 197 -19.91 0.18 0.92
C ILE A 197 -21.12 1.07 0.60
N PRO A 198 -22.11 0.59 -0.16
CA PRO A 198 -23.29 1.38 -0.52
C PRO A 198 -24.26 1.57 0.67
N ASP A 199 -25.26 2.42 0.47
CA ASP A 199 -26.44 2.57 1.34
C ASP A 199 -26.10 2.73 2.84
N PHE A 200 -25.04 3.49 3.17
CA PHE A 200 -24.58 3.68 4.54
C PHE A 200 -24.33 2.37 5.33
N ALA A 201 -24.03 1.28 4.62
CA ALA A 201 -23.90 -0.08 5.17
C ALA A 201 -25.19 -0.67 5.80
N GLU A 202 -26.38 -0.16 5.47
CA GLU A 202 -27.65 -0.65 6.02
C GLU A 202 -28.04 -2.06 5.53
N GLY A 203 -27.49 -2.51 4.39
CA GLY A 203 -27.68 -3.88 3.87
C GLY A 203 -26.86 -4.94 4.61
N GLU A 204 -27.13 -6.23 4.35
CA GLU A 204 -26.38 -7.34 4.96
C GLU A 204 -24.85 -7.21 4.79
N PRO A 205 -24.03 -7.63 5.79
CA PRO A 205 -22.58 -7.60 5.69
C PRO A 205 -22.06 -8.45 4.52
N SER A 206 -21.78 -7.79 3.40
CA SER A 206 -21.32 -8.40 2.14
C SER A 206 -20.52 -7.41 1.31
N PHE A 207 -19.74 -7.93 0.36
CA PHE A 207 -19.05 -7.14 -0.66
C PHE A 207 -19.77 -7.10 -2.01
N ASP A 208 -20.91 -7.76 -2.17
CA ASP A 208 -21.55 -7.97 -3.49
C ASP A 208 -21.89 -6.66 -4.23
N ARG A 209 -22.17 -5.59 -3.48
CA ARG A 209 -22.46 -4.26 -4.01
C ARG A 209 -21.37 -3.23 -3.68
N ALA A 210 -20.24 -3.68 -3.14
CA ALA A 210 -19.14 -2.81 -2.80
C ALA A 210 -18.35 -2.42 -4.05
N TRP A 211 -17.86 -1.18 -4.08
CA TRP A 211 -16.80 -0.82 -4.99
C TRP A 211 -15.46 -1.15 -4.34
N VAL A 212 -14.59 -1.87 -5.06
CA VAL A 212 -13.25 -2.24 -4.55
C VAL A 212 -12.20 -1.74 -5.51
N GLY A 213 -11.32 -0.88 -5.02
CA GLY A 213 -10.25 -0.27 -5.78
C GLY A 213 -8.88 -0.65 -5.26
N ARG A 214 -7.92 -0.74 -6.18
CA ARG A 214 -6.49 -0.87 -5.89
C ARG A 214 -5.72 0.30 -6.49
N LEU A 215 -4.92 0.97 -5.66
CA LEU A 215 -4.06 2.06 -6.10
C LEU A 215 -2.90 1.50 -6.93
N ARG A 216 -2.73 1.99 -8.16
CA ARG A 216 -1.65 1.60 -9.05
C ARG A 216 -0.40 2.44 -8.81
N ALA A 217 0.73 1.98 -9.34
CA ALA A 217 2.01 2.69 -9.24
C ALA A 217 2.05 4.05 -9.96
N ASP A 218 1.12 4.30 -10.88
CA ASP A 218 0.93 5.60 -11.54
C ASP A 218 0.01 6.55 -10.76
N GLY A 219 -0.40 6.17 -9.54
CA GLY A 219 -1.28 6.94 -8.68
C GLY A 219 -2.76 6.86 -9.08
N LYS A 220 -3.14 6.03 -10.06
CA LYS A 220 -4.54 5.86 -10.48
C LYS A 220 -5.19 4.68 -9.77
N TRP A 221 -6.49 4.79 -9.53
CA TRP A 221 -7.29 3.69 -8.99
C TRP A 221 -7.74 2.73 -10.09
N GLN A 222 -7.56 1.44 -9.83
CA GLN A 222 -8.14 0.37 -10.63
C GLN A 222 -9.26 -0.28 -9.85
N GLN A 223 -10.48 -0.22 -10.38
CA GLN A 223 -11.58 -1.03 -9.86
C GLN A 223 -11.31 -2.51 -10.16
N LEU A 224 -11.48 -3.35 -9.15
CA LEU A 224 -11.38 -4.80 -9.25
C LEU A 224 -12.72 -5.40 -9.67
N ALA A 225 -12.68 -6.57 -10.31
CA ALA A 225 -13.90 -7.24 -10.78
C ALA A 225 -14.70 -7.86 -9.62
N SER A 226 -14.02 -8.21 -8.53
CA SER A 226 -14.61 -8.76 -7.32
C SER A 226 -13.76 -8.43 -6.10
N ALA A 227 -14.40 -8.32 -4.93
CA ALA A 227 -13.68 -8.23 -3.66
C ALA A 227 -12.76 -9.44 -3.41
N THR A 228 -13.08 -10.60 -3.99
CA THR A 228 -12.24 -11.81 -3.88
C THR A 228 -10.90 -11.71 -4.61
N GLU A 229 -10.67 -10.67 -5.41
CA GLU A 229 -9.35 -10.32 -5.98
C GLU A 229 -8.49 -9.49 -4.99
N ALA A 230 -9.06 -9.07 -3.87
CA ALA A 230 -8.41 -8.25 -2.85
C ALA A 230 -8.38 -8.92 -1.48
N VAL A 231 -9.50 -9.53 -1.07
CA VAL A 231 -9.69 -10.09 0.27
C VAL A 231 -10.35 -11.47 0.24
N VAL A 232 -9.93 -12.36 1.14
CA VAL A 232 -10.63 -13.62 1.45
C VAL A 232 -10.71 -13.82 2.94
N PHE A 233 -11.70 -14.57 3.41
CA PHE A 233 -11.76 -14.95 4.82
C PHE A 233 -10.67 -15.95 5.19
N ALA A 234 -10.09 -15.77 6.39
CA ALA A 234 -9.04 -16.60 6.97
C ALA A 234 -9.57 -17.93 7.55
#